data_AF-I2JFK1-F1
#
_entry.id   AF-I2JFK1-F1
#
_cell.length_a   1.000
_cell.length_b   1.000
_cell.length_c   1.000
_cell.angle_alpha   90.00
_cell.angle_beta   90.00
_cell.angle_gamma   90.00
#
_symmetry.space_group_name_H-M   'P 1'
#
loop_
_entity.id
_entity.type
_entity.pdbx_description
1 polymer ?
#
loop_
_entity_poly.entity_id
_entity_poly.type
_entity_poly.pdbx_seq_one_letter_code
_entity_poly.pdbx_strand_id
1 'polypeptide(L)'
;CAIPSFDIEKRPLINHYDIVVPTEGILVPVQSLQETLADKLIALAYRARRIKPRDIWDIVWIKQRGIDLSKVLVDKKLTARHKQTDDFRQALSTALAKLMTEEEVRNDFNMEISRFIPKQIKERTLDSPEYWTYVQGEVNAIASELLHDGTPKKPFDMG
;
A
#
# COMPACT_ATOMS: atom_id res chain seq x y z
N CYS A 1 -10.10 18.65 -3.50
CA CYS A 1 -9.64 18.69 -4.90
C CYS A 1 -9.27 17.29 -5.35
N ALA A 2 -9.63 16.90 -6.57
CA ALA A 2 -9.14 15.65 -7.18
C ALA A 2 -7.70 15.86 -7.63
N ILE A 3 -6.77 15.05 -7.11
CA ILE A 3 -5.36 15.09 -7.52
C ILE A 3 -5.26 14.27 -8.81
N PRO A 4 -4.63 14.78 -9.88
CA PRO A 4 -4.46 14.01 -11.11
C PRO A 4 -3.62 12.76 -10.85
N SER A 5 -3.85 11.72 -11.67
CA SER A 5 -2.96 10.56 -11.72
C SER A 5 -1.69 10.93 -12.50
N PHE A 6 -0.54 10.55 -11.95
CA PHE A 6 0.78 10.81 -12.50
C PHE A 6 1.30 9.66 -13.37
N ASP A 7 0.66 8.50 -13.31
CA ASP A 7 0.99 7.28 -14.04
C ASP A 7 -0.28 6.50 -14.40
N ILE A 8 -0.77 6.77 -15.61
CA ILE A 8 -2.03 6.22 -16.13
C ILE A 8 -1.73 5.04 -17.06
N GLU A 9 -2.32 3.90 -16.73
CA GLU A 9 -2.34 2.71 -17.58
C GLU A 9 -3.73 2.54 -18.20
N LYS A 10 -3.79 1.96 -19.40
CA LYS A 10 -5.07 1.57 -20.01
C LYS A 10 -5.29 0.08 -19.80
N ARG A 11 -6.37 -0.28 -19.10
CA ARG A 11 -6.70 -1.69 -18.84
C ARG A 11 -8.06 -2.06 -19.44
N PRO A 12 -8.19 -3.27 -20.00
CA PRO A 12 -9.48 -3.76 -20.47
C PRO A 12 -10.41 -4.02 -19.28
N LEU A 13 -11.72 -3.90 -19.50
CA LEU A 13 -12.71 -4.35 -18.53
C LEU A 13 -12.65 -5.88 -18.38
N ILE A 14 -12.62 -6.35 -17.13
CA ILE A 14 -12.60 -7.78 -16.82
C ILE A 14 -14.02 -8.23 -16.49
N ASN A 15 -14.55 -9.13 -17.32
CA ASN A 15 -15.84 -9.76 -17.09
C ASN A 15 -15.68 -10.97 -16.17
N HIS A 16 -16.06 -10.84 -14.91
CA HIS A 16 -15.97 -11.94 -13.93
C HIS A 16 -17.21 -12.84 -13.91
N TYR A 17 -18.28 -12.44 -14.61
CA TYR A 17 -19.58 -13.10 -14.55
C TYR A 17 -19.96 -13.78 -15.87
N ASP A 18 -19.07 -13.75 -16.87
CA ASP A 18 -19.30 -14.27 -18.23
C ASP A 18 -20.61 -13.77 -18.87
N ILE A 19 -21.05 -12.57 -18.48
CA ILE A 19 -22.25 -11.92 -19.05
C ILE A 19 -21.82 -11.18 -20.31
N VAL A 20 -22.50 -11.39 -21.43
CA VAL A 20 -22.24 -10.62 -22.66
C VAL A 20 -22.50 -9.15 -22.38
N VAL A 21 -21.44 -8.36 -22.29
CA VAL A 21 -21.51 -6.92 -22.07
C VAL A 21 -21.08 -6.19 -23.35
N PRO A 22 -21.84 -5.19 -23.83
CA PRO A 22 -21.47 -4.42 -25.02
C PRO A 22 -20.23 -3.54 -24.81
N THR A 23 -19.60 -3.61 -23.64
CA THR A 23 -18.40 -2.86 -23.25
C THR A 23 -17.11 -3.67 -23.42
N GLU A 24 -17.19 -4.88 -23.98
CA GLU A 24 -16.00 -5.65 -24.38
C GLU A 24 -15.11 -4.83 -25.34
N GLY A 25 -13.81 -4.82 -25.07
CA GLY A 25 -12.83 -4.05 -25.83
C GLY A 25 -12.66 -2.58 -25.40
N ILE A 26 -13.49 -2.06 -24.48
CA ILE A 26 -13.27 -0.73 -23.91
C ILE A 26 -12.05 -0.76 -22.98
N LEU A 27 -11.10 0.14 -23.26
CA LEU A 27 -9.95 0.40 -22.39
C LEU A 27 -10.27 1.54 -21.42
N VAL A 28 -10.16 1.27 -20.12
CA VAL A 28 -10.36 2.26 -19.06
C VAL A 28 -9.00 2.80 -18.62
N PRO A 29 -8.81 4.13 -18.57
CA PRO A 29 -7.63 4.71 -17.95
C PRO A 29 -7.71 4.50 -16.43
N VAL A 30 -6.71 3.83 -15.88
CA VAL A 30 -6.59 3.53 -14.46
C VAL A 30 -5.22 3.96 -13.96
N GLN A 31 -5.13 4.21 -12.66
CA GLN A 31 -3.87 4.46 -11.99
C GLN A 31 -3.02 3.19 -11.96
N SER A 32 -1.72 3.31 -12.22
CA SER A 32 -0.79 2.17 -12.13
C SER A 32 -0.76 1.59 -10.71
N LEU A 33 -0.33 0.33 -10.58
CA LEU A 33 -0.18 -0.28 -9.25
C LEU A 33 0.93 0.40 -8.43
N GLN A 34 1.98 0.90 -9.08
CA GLN A 34 3.04 1.66 -8.42
C GLN A 34 2.50 2.97 -7.84
N GLU A 35 1.70 3.70 -8.62
CA GLU A 35 1.10 4.94 -8.14
C GLU A 35 0.04 4.66 -7.06
N THR A 36 -0.71 3.56 -7.18
CA THR A 36 -1.68 3.12 -6.17
C THR A 36 -0.96 2.80 -4.85
N LEU A 37 0.18 2.12 -4.90
CA LEU A 37 1.00 1.83 -3.72
C LEU A 37 1.47 3.11 -3.03
N ALA A 38 1.96 4.09 -3.80
CA ALA A 38 2.35 5.40 -3.28
C ALA A 38 1.18 6.10 -2.57
N ASP A 39 -0.02 6.09 -3.17
CA ASP A 39 -1.21 6.68 -2.55
C ASP A 39 -1.64 5.96 -1.27
N LYS A 40 -1.48 4.63 -1.20
CA LYS A 40 -1.75 3.85 0.02
C LYS A 40 -0.80 4.19 1.16
N LEU A 41 0.49 4.37 0.87
CA LEU A 41 1.47 4.79 1.88
C LEU A 41 1.22 6.21 2.38
N ILE A 42 0.88 7.13 1.48
CA ILE A 42 0.49 8.50 1.85
C ILE A 42 -0.78 8.49 2.72
N ALA A 43 -1.77 7.65 2.37
CA ALA A 43 -2.97 7.49 3.18
C ALA A 43 -2.68 6.88 4.56
N LEU A 44 -1.76 5.90 4.64
CA LEU A 44 -1.31 5.31 5.89
C LEU A 44 -0.67 6.36 6.81
N ALA A 45 0.20 7.21 6.26
CA ALA A 45 0.87 8.26 7.04
C ALA A 45 -0.09 9.35 7.55
N TYR A 46 -0.98 9.85 6.69
CA TYR A 46 -1.78 11.03 6.99
C TYR A 46 -3.18 10.76 7.57
N ARG A 47 -3.57 9.50 7.76
CA ARG A 47 -4.83 9.19 8.42
C ARG A 47 -4.76 9.47 9.92
N ALA A 48 -5.22 10.66 10.29
CA ALA A 48 -5.11 11.22 11.64
C ALA A 48 -5.71 10.40 12.80
N ARG A 49 -6.70 9.52 12.55
CA ARG A 49 -7.49 8.88 13.63
C ARG A 49 -7.25 7.39 13.82
N ARG A 50 -6.96 6.65 12.76
CA ARG A 50 -6.84 5.18 12.81
C ARG A 50 -6.15 4.65 11.57
N ILE A 51 -5.41 3.57 11.75
CA ILE A 51 -4.90 2.75 10.65
C ILE A 51 -6.08 1.98 10.05
N LYS A 52 -6.07 1.82 8.74
CA LYS A 52 -7.22 1.23 8.02
C LYS A 52 -6.78 -0.13 7.51
N PRO A 53 -7.35 -1.22 8.03
CA PRO A 53 -7.00 -2.58 7.66
C PRO A 53 -6.85 -2.83 6.16
N ARG A 54 -7.76 -2.27 5.35
CA ARG A 54 -7.72 -2.43 3.90
C ARG A 54 -6.49 -1.80 3.26
N ASP A 55 -6.03 -0.65 3.75
CA ASP A 55 -4.81 -0.04 3.19
C ASP A 55 -3.59 -0.91 3.49
N ILE A 56 -3.50 -1.51 4.69
CA ILE A 56 -2.46 -2.49 5.03
C ILE A 56 -2.52 -3.69 4.08
N TRP A 57 -3.72 -4.27 3.92
CA TRP A 57 -3.93 -5.42 3.03
C TRP A 57 -3.55 -5.10 1.59
N ASP A 58 -3.97 -3.94 1.07
CA ASP A 58 -3.65 -3.50 -0.28
C ASP A 58 -2.14 -3.30 -0.48
N ILE A 59 -1.42 -2.74 0.51
CA ILE A 59 0.04 -2.59 0.45
C ILE A 59 0.72 -3.96 0.33
N VAL A 60 0.38 -4.90 1.21
CA VAL A 60 0.95 -6.25 1.18
C VAL A 60 0.59 -6.96 -0.12
N TRP A 61 -0.65 -6.86 -0.57
CA TRP A 61 -1.13 -7.49 -1.80
C TRP A 61 -0.45 -6.93 -3.06
N ILE A 62 -0.23 -5.62 -3.14
CA ILE A 62 0.51 -5.01 -4.26
C ILE A 62 1.97 -5.50 -4.24
N LYS A 63 2.59 -5.57 -3.06
CA LYS A 63 3.96 -6.04 -2.91
C LYS A 63 4.15 -7.50 -3.33
N GLN A 64 3.21 -8.37 -2.96
CA GLN A 64 3.22 -9.79 -3.36
C GLN A 64 3.19 -9.99 -4.88
N ARG A 65 2.76 -8.98 -5.64
CA ARG A 65 2.79 -8.96 -7.10
C ARG A 65 4.12 -8.50 -7.69
N GLY A 66 5.14 -8.26 -6.86
CA GLY A 66 6.46 -7.81 -7.28
C GLY A 66 6.48 -6.36 -7.77
N ILE A 67 5.55 -5.52 -7.28
CA ILE A 67 5.50 -4.11 -7.64
C ILE A 67 6.35 -3.31 -6.65
N ASP A 68 7.41 -2.71 -7.16
CA ASP A 68 8.32 -1.86 -6.38
C ASP A 68 7.74 -0.47 -6.13
N LEU A 69 8.17 0.14 -5.03
CA LEU A 69 7.78 1.50 -4.67
C LEU A 69 8.52 2.54 -5.52
N SER A 70 7.77 3.42 -6.18
CA SER A 70 8.33 4.56 -6.90
C SER A 70 8.41 5.81 -6.02
N LYS A 71 9.61 6.15 -5.56
CA LYS A 71 9.89 7.38 -4.78
C LYS A 71 9.49 8.64 -5.54
N VAL A 72 9.76 8.67 -6.84
CA VAL A 72 9.38 9.78 -7.73
C VAL A 72 7.87 10.01 -7.74
N LEU A 73 7.06 8.94 -7.73
CA LEU A 73 5.61 9.06 -7.66
C LEU A 73 5.16 9.55 -6.29
N VAL A 74 5.76 9.07 -5.20
CA VAL A 74 5.49 9.56 -3.84
C VAL A 74 5.76 11.07 -3.75
N ASP A 75 6.91 11.54 -4.23
CA ASP A 75 7.27 12.96 -4.19
C ASP A 75 6.30 13.83 -5.00
N LYS A 76 5.99 13.45 -6.25
CA LYS A 76 4.97 14.13 -7.08
C LYS A 76 3.63 14.22 -6.37
N LYS A 77 3.21 13.13 -5.73
CA LYS A 77 1.97 13.01 -4.97
C LYS A 77 1.97 13.86 -3.69
N LEU A 78 3.11 14.03 -3.03
CA LEU A 78 3.25 14.91 -1.86
C LEU A 78 3.22 16.38 -2.28
N THR A 79 3.97 16.74 -3.33
CA THR A 79 3.97 18.10 -3.89
C THR A 79 2.57 18.53 -4.32
N ALA A 80 1.83 17.65 -5.00
CA ALA A 80 0.46 17.92 -5.44
C ALA A 80 -0.53 18.07 -4.26
N ARG A 81 -0.18 17.57 -3.08
CA ARG A 81 -0.94 17.74 -1.82
C ARG A 81 -0.44 18.91 -0.97
N HIS A 82 0.56 19.66 -1.44
CA HIS A 82 1.26 20.69 -0.67
C HIS A 82 1.79 20.17 0.68
N LYS A 83 2.30 18.93 0.68
CA LYS A 83 2.89 18.29 1.85
C LYS A 83 4.41 18.31 1.80
N GLN A 84 5.02 18.51 2.95
CA GLN A 84 6.48 18.46 3.10
C GLN A 84 6.93 17.01 3.30
N THR A 85 8.04 16.63 2.69
CA THR A 85 8.58 15.27 2.77
C THR A 85 8.95 14.89 4.20
N ASP A 86 9.48 15.82 5.00
CA ASP A 86 9.86 15.55 6.39
C ASP A 86 8.64 15.31 7.29
N ASP A 87 7.58 16.11 7.14
CA ASP A 87 6.29 15.90 7.81
C ASP A 87 5.70 14.54 7.44
N PHE A 88 5.76 14.17 6.15
CA PHE A 88 5.32 12.87 5.69
C PHE A 88 6.12 11.72 6.32
N ARG A 89 7.45 11.82 6.37
CA ARG A 89 8.32 10.81 7.00
C ARG A 89 8.01 10.66 8.49
N GLN A 90 7.81 11.77 9.21
CA GLN A 90 7.45 11.73 10.62
C GLN A 90 6.07 11.09 10.85
N ALA A 91 5.09 11.45 10.04
CA ALA A 91 3.74 10.88 10.09
C ALA A 91 3.75 9.36 9.76
N LEU A 92 4.51 8.97 8.74
CA LEU A 92 4.69 7.56 8.36
C LEU A 92 5.37 6.76 9.48
N SER A 93 6.45 7.28 10.06
CA SER A 93 7.13 6.64 11.19
C SER A 93 6.21 6.46 12.40
N THR A 94 5.35 7.46 12.67
CA THR A 94 4.36 7.37 13.75
C THR A 94 3.31 6.30 13.46
N ALA A 95 2.81 6.24 12.23
CA ALA A 95 1.86 5.21 11.80
C ALA A 95 2.46 3.79 11.86
N LEU A 96 3.72 3.64 11.46
CA LEU A 96 4.45 2.37 11.59
C LEU A 96 4.62 1.96 13.04
N ALA A 97 5.04 2.88 13.92
CA ALA A 97 5.20 2.58 15.34
C ALA A 97 3.90 2.01 15.92
N LYS A 98 2.75 2.64 15.63
CA LYS A 98 1.43 2.14 16.04
C LYS A 98 1.12 0.76 15.47
N LEU A 99 1.39 0.54 14.17
CA LEU A 99 1.19 -0.76 13.53
C LEU A 99 2.01 -1.87 14.21
N MET A 100 3.20 -1.54 14.73
CA MET A 100 4.10 -2.48 15.38
C MET A 100 3.73 -2.75 16.85
N THR A 101 3.18 -1.76 17.56
CA THR A 101 2.97 -1.83 19.01
C THR A 101 1.52 -2.03 19.45
N GLU A 102 0.54 -1.54 18.69
CA GLU A 102 -0.87 -1.53 19.11
C GLU A 102 -1.59 -2.82 18.69
N GLU A 103 -1.98 -3.64 19.68
CA GLU A 103 -2.74 -4.87 19.44
C GLU A 103 -4.14 -4.61 18.88
N GLU A 104 -4.72 -3.44 19.17
CA GLU A 104 -6.02 -3.01 18.60
C GLU A 104 -5.97 -2.98 17.06
N VAL A 105 -4.84 -2.55 16.47
CA VAL A 105 -4.67 -2.51 15.01
C VAL A 105 -4.71 -3.93 14.42
N ARG A 106 -4.14 -4.91 15.11
CA ARG A 106 -4.20 -6.33 14.72
C ARG A 106 -5.63 -6.86 14.78
N ASN A 107 -6.35 -6.55 15.85
CA ASN A 107 -7.73 -7.01 16.04
C ASN A 107 -8.67 -6.40 15.00
N ASP A 108 -8.54 -5.10 14.74
CA ASP A 108 -9.25 -4.41 13.68
C ASP A 108 -8.93 -5.00 12.30
N PHE A 109 -7.66 -5.33 12.05
CA PHE A 109 -7.24 -5.96 10.80
C PHE A 109 -7.92 -7.31 10.59
N ASN A 110 -7.85 -8.20 11.59
CA ASN A 110 -8.46 -9.51 11.51
C ASN A 110 -10.00 -9.42 11.35
N MET A 111 -10.65 -8.53 12.10
CA MET A 111 -12.09 -8.34 12.02
C MET A 111 -12.53 -7.80 10.66
N GLU A 112 -11.84 -6.79 10.11
CA GLU A 112 -12.23 -6.19 8.84
C GLU A 112 -11.93 -7.13 7.66
N ILE A 113 -10.73 -7.71 7.59
CA ILE A 113 -10.32 -8.57 6.45
C ILE A 113 -11.10 -9.89 6.43
N SER A 114 -11.47 -10.45 7.59
CA SER A 114 -12.27 -11.69 7.64
C SER A 114 -13.62 -11.58 6.93
N ARG A 115 -14.14 -10.35 6.72
CA ARG A 115 -15.39 -10.10 5.99
C ARG A 115 -15.22 -10.15 4.46
N PHE A 116 -13.98 -10.05 3.97
CA PHE A 116 -13.66 -9.96 2.54
C PHE A 116 -13.04 -11.24 1.98
N ILE A 117 -12.58 -12.15 2.83
CA ILE A 117 -11.92 -13.39 2.41
C ILE A 117 -12.78 -14.61 2.72
N PRO A 118 -12.77 -15.64 1.85
CA PRO A 118 -13.39 -16.93 2.14
C PRO A 118 -12.78 -17.59 3.38
N LYS A 119 -13.58 -18.42 4.07
CA LYS A 119 -13.17 -19.13 5.29
C LYS A 119 -11.86 -19.92 5.13
N GLN A 120 -11.66 -20.57 3.99
CA GLN A 120 -10.44 -21.35 3.70
C GLN A 120 -9.18 -20.48 3.62
N ILE A 121 -9.29 -19.25 3.11
CA ILE A 121 -8.17 -18.30 3.05
C ILE A 121 -7.91 -17.74 4.45
N LYS A 122 -8.97 -17.48 5.22
CA LYS A 122 -8.87 -17.01 6.61
C LYS A 122 -8.08 -18.00 7.48
N GLU A 123 -8.43 -19.29 7.42
CA GLU A 123 -7.78 -20.36 8.18
C GLU A 123 -6.28 -20.49 7.88
N ARG A 124 -5.87 -20.13 6.65
CA ARG A 124 -4.47 -20.21 6.20
C ARG A 124 -3.69 -18.90 6.39
N THR A 125 -4.36 -17.80 6.67
CA THR A 125 -3.74 -16.46 6.78
C THR A 125 -4.05 -15.84 8.13
N LEU A 126 -5.21 -15.18 8.29
CA LEU A 126 -5.57 -14.41 9.49
C LEU A 126 -5.57 -15.23 10.79
N ASP A 127 -5.87 -16.52 10.72
CA ASP A 127 -5.90 -17.39 11.90
C ASP A 127 -4.50 -17.92 12.28
N SER A 128 -3.49 -17.75 11.40
CA SER A 128 -2.08 -18.04 11.71
C SER A 128 -1.46 -16.85 12.46
N PRO A 129 -0.88 -17.06 13.67
CA PRO A 129 -0.19 -16.02 14.40
C PRO A 129 1.00 -15.41 13.63
N GLU A 130 1.67 -16.20 12.79
CA GLU A 130 2.82 -15.74 12.00
C GLU A 130 2.42 -14.75 10.91
N TYR A 131 1.18 -14.83 10.42
CA TYR A 131 0.72 -13.97 9.32
C TYR A 131 0.72 -12.49 9.70
N TRP A 132 0.39 -12.15 10.96
CA TRP A 132 0.45 -10.77 11.41
C TRP A 132 1.88 -10.23 11.43
N THR A 133 2.84 -11.03 11.91
CA THR A 133 4.26 -10.67 11.90
C THR A 133 4.78 -10.48 10.47
N TYR A 134 4.32 -11.32 9.53
CA TYR A 134 4.59 -11.15 8.11
C TYR A 134 4.05 -9.81 7.59
N VAL A 135 2.77 -9.50 7.83
CA VAL A 135 2.14 -8.23 7.41
C VAL A 135 2.90 -7.02 7.95
N GLN A 136 3.24 -7.03 9.24
CA GLN A 136 4.05 -6.01 9.88
C GLN A 136 5.42 -5.85 9.19
N GLY A 137 6.11 -6.95 8.93
CA GLY A 137 7.40 -6.97 8.24
C GLY A 137 7.33 -6.40 6.83
N GLU A 138 6.30 -6.76 6.06
CA GLU A 138 6.15 -6.30 4.69
C GLU A 138 5.87 -4.80 4.59
N VAL A 139 4.99 -4.27 5.44
CA VAL A 139 4.68 -2.84 5.49
C VAL A 139 5.87 -2.04 6.02
N ASN A 140 6.55 -2.55 7.06
CA ASN A 140 7.74 -1.91 7.59
C ASN A 140 8.85 -1.84 6.53
N ALA A 141 9.11 -2.92 5.80
CA ALA A 141 10.13 -2.96 4.74
C ALA A 141 9.88 -1.89 3.66
N ILE A 142 8.65 -1.77 3.16
CA ILE A 142 8.32 -0.75 2.14
C ILE A 142 8.47 0.65 2.73
N ALA A 143 7.94 0.89 3.93
CA ALA A 143 7.98 2.22 4.51
C ALA A 143 9.41 2.65 4.88
N SER A 144 10.26 1.71 5.31
CA SER A 144 11.69 1.90 5.52
C SER A 144 12.42 2.43 4.28
N GLU A 145 12.02 2.05 3.06
CA GLU A 145 12.61 2.58 1.82
C GLU A 145 12.39 4.10 1.66
N LEU A 146 11.33 4.65 2.26
CA LEU A 146 11.02 6.09 2.27
C LEU A 146 11.66 6.83 3.45
N LEU A 147 11.91 6.12 4.55
CA LEU A 147 12.46 6.67 5.80
C LEU A 147 14.00 6.72 5.81
N HIS A 148 14.69 5.73 5.23
CA HIS A 148 16.16 5.59 5.35
C HIS A 148 16.98 6.30 4.27
N ASP A 149 16.37 7.14 3.43
CA ASP A 149 17.06 7.90 2.39
C ASP A 149 17.83 9.13 2.92
N GLY A 150 18.74 8.86 3.87
CA GLY A 150 19.90 9.67 4.16
C GLY A 150 21.20 9.13 3.55
N THR A 151 21.20 7.95 2.90
CA THR A 151 22.39 7.48 2.17
C THR A 151 22.03 6.69 0.92
N PRO A 152 22.48 7.10 -0.28
CA PRO A 152 22.49 6.20 -1.43
C PRO A 152 23.49 5.08 -1.11
N LYS A 153 23.03 3.83 -1.06
CA LYS A 153 23.94 2.69 -1.16
C LYS A 153 24.59 2.75 -2.54
N LYS A 154 25.79 3.31 -2.61
CA LYS A 154 26.65 3.19 -3.79
C LYS A 154 26.89 1.68 -4.01
N PRO A 155 26.55 1.12 -5.17
CA PRO A 155 26.55 -0.33 -5.33
C PRO A 155 27.94 -0.95 -5.49
N PHE A 156 29.04 -0.20 -5.50
CA PHE A 156 30.39 -0.76 -5.62
C PHE A 156 31.42 0.11 -4.91
N ASP A 157 31.89 -0.33 -3.75
CA ASP A 157 33.14 0.10 -3.15
C ASP A 157 33.86 -1.19 -2.73
N MET A 158 34.66 -1.73 -3.66
CA MET A 158 35.56 -2.85 -3.42
C MET A 158 36.95 -2.24 -3.27
N GLY A 159 37.47 -2.26 -2.03
CA GLY A 159 38.86 -1.93 -1.72
C GLY A 159 39.84 -2.98 -2.24
#